data_AF-A0A0C1K2G4-F1
#
_entry.id   AF-A0A0C1K2G4-F1
#
_cell.length_a   1.000
_cell.length_b   1.000
_cell.length_c   1.000
_cell.angle_alpha   90.00
_cell.angle_beta   90.00
_cell.angle_gamma   90.00
#
_symmetry.space_group_name_H-M   'P 1'
#
loop_
_entity.id
_entity.type
_entity.pdbx_description
1 polymer ?
#
loop_
_entity_poly.entity_id
_entity_poly.type
_entity_poly.pdbx_seq_one_letter_code
_entity_poly.pdbx_strand_id
1 'polypeptide(L)' 'MNKKQLEQKIAFLESINDQLSTEVTYIDQLMKLIGFAGGVDTVKATATEIIKKGYTITNLPEDKA' A
#
# COMPACT_ATOMS: atom_id res chain seq x y z
N MET A 1 25.81 -10.22 18.89
CA MET A 1 25.28 -11.20 17.92
C MET A 1 26.45 -11.84 17.20
N ASN A 2 26.47 -13.16 17.06
CA ASN A 2 27.48 -13.86 16.26
C ASN A 2 27.02 -13.98 14.79
N LYS A 3 27.94 -14.38 13.90
CA LYS A 3 27.68 -14.51 12.46
C LYS A 3 26.44 -15.37 12.15
N LYS A 4 26.32 -16.52 12.81
CA LYS A 4 25.18 -17.44 12.65
C LYS A 4 23.84 -16.80 13.04
N GLN A 5 23.81 -16.02 14.12
CA GLN A 5 22.62 -15.28 14.54
C GLN A 5 22.24 -14.17 13.55
N LEU A 6 23.22 -13.54 12.91
CA LEU A 6 22.97 -12.54 11.86
C LEU A 6 22.39 -13.20 10.61
N GLU A 7 22.96 -14.32 10.17
CA GLU A 7 22.46 -15.10 9.03
C GLU A 7 21.03 -15.58 9.25
N GLN A 8 20.72 -16.07 10.46
CA GLN A 8 19.35 -16.46 10.83
C GLN A 8 18.38 -15.28 10.81
N LYS A 9 18.82 -14.11 11.28
CA LYS A 9 17.99 -12.90 11.25
C LYS A 9 17.74 -12.43 9.81
N ILE A 10 18.75 -12.53 8.94
CA ILE A 10 18.61 -12.19 7.52
C ILE A 10 17.58 -13.10 6.86
N ALA A 11 17.71 -14.42 7.01
CA ALA A 11 16.76 -15.38 6.43
C ALA A 11 15.31 -15.15 6.92
N PHE A 12 15.14 -14.81 8.19
CA PHE A 12 13.84 -14.44 8.74
C PHE A 12 13.27 -13.16 8.11
N LEU A 13 14.09 -12.13 7.95
CA LEU A 13 13.69 -10.87 7.32
C LEU A 13 13.38 -11.04 5.83
N GLU A 14 14.14 -11.88 5.12
CA GLU A 14 13.87 -12.25 3.73
C GLU A 14 12.50 -12.91 3.60
N SER A 15 12.19 -13.89 4.45
CA SER A 15 10.87 -14.54 4.47
C SER A 15 9.73 -13.55 4.72
N ILE A 16 9.90 -12.61 5.65
CA ILE A 16 8.89 -11.56 5.90
C ILE A 16 8.74 -10.66 4.67
N ASN A 17 9.86 -10.27 4.06
CA ASN A 17 9.84 -9.37 2.92
C ASN A 17 9.17 -10.00 1.71
N ASP A 18 9.42 -11.29 1.45
CA ASP A 18 8.78 -12.05 0.36
C ASP A 18 7.26 -12.12 0.56
N GLN A 19 6.82 -12.39 1.79
CA GLN A 19 5.40 -12.41 2.12
C GLN A 19 4.77 -11.02 1.94
N LEU A 20 5.37 -9.97 2.51
CA LEU A 20 4.86 -8.61 2.38
C LEU A 20 4.80 -8.14 0.93
N SER A 21 5.82 -8.47 0.13
CA SER A 21 5.86 -8.13 -1.30
C SER A 21 4.72 -8.81 -2.08
N THR A 22 4.42 -10.07 -1.74
CA THR A 22 3.31 -10.82 -2.33
C THR A 22 1.96 -10.18 -1.98
N GLU A 23 1.74 -9.87 -0.70
CA GLU A 23 0.50 -9.24 -0.24
C GLU A 23 0.28 -7.85 -0.85
N VAL A 24 1.33 -7.02 -0.91
CA VAL A 24 1.25 -5.69 -1.53
C VAL A 24 0.93 -5.79 -3.03
N THR A 25 1.54 -6.76 -3.73
CA THR A 25 1.25 -7.01 -5.15
C THR A 25 -0.20 -7.44 -5.35
N TYR A 26 -0.72 -8.30 -4.46
CA TYR A 26 -2.11 -8.73 -4.53
C TYR A 26 -3.09 -7.57 -4.31
N ILE A 27 -2.83 -6.71 -3.32
CA ILE A 27 -3.65 -5.51 -3.09
C ILE A 27 -3.59 -4.58 -4.30
N ASP A 28 -2.42 -4.38 -4.91
CA ASP A 28 -2.27 -3.58 -6.14
C ASP A 28 -3.15 -4.09 -7.28
N GLN A 29 -3.18 -5.41 -7.49
CA GLN A 29 -4.06 -6.03 -8.47
C GLN A 29 -5.54 -5.83 -8.13
N LEU A 30 -5.93 -5.99 -6.87
CA LEU A 30 -7.31 -5.74 -6.44
C LEU A 30 -7.73 -4.29 -6.69
N MET A 31 -6.86 -3.32 -6.40
CA MET A 31 -7.13 -1.90 -6.66
C MET A 31 -7.32 -1.62 -8.15
N LYS A 32 -6.51 -2.25 -9.01
CA LYS A 32 -6.67 -2.16 -10.47
C LYS A 32 -8.01 -2.75 -10.93
N LEU A 33 -8.41 -3.89 -10.38
CA LEU A 33 -9.67 -4.56 -10.72
C LEU A 33 -10.90 -3.71 -10.39
N ILE A 34 -10.87 -2.93 -9.31
CA ILE A 34 -11.98 -2.05 -8.93
C ILE A 34 -11.94 -0.66 -9.60
N GLY A 35 -11.02 -0.43 -10.53
CA GLY A 35 -10.99 0.78 -11.38
C GLY A 35 -9.90 1.80 -11.06
N PHE A 36 -9.02 1.56 -10.08
CA PHE A 36 -7.83 2.39 -9.89
C PHE A 36 -6.72 1.96 -10.85
N ALA A 37 -6.62 2.58 -12.03
CA ALA A 37 -5.71 2.13 -13.10
C ALA A 37 -4.22 2.00 -12.69
N GLY A 38 -3.72 2.86 -11.79
CA GLY A 38 -2.38 2.75 -11.21
C GLY A 38 -2.32 1.98 -9.89
N GLY A 39 -3.36 1.23 -9.56
CA GLY A 39 -3.47 0.39 -8.38
C GLY A 39 -3.27 1.16 -7.07
N VAL A 40 -2.43 0.62 -6.19
CA VAL A 40 -2.18 1.18 -4.86
C VAL A 40 -1.59 2.60 -4.94
N ASP A 41 -0.81 2.90 -5.98
CA ASP A 41 -0.22 4.24 -6.13
C ASP A 41 -1.29 5.30 -6.41
N THR A 42 -2.27 5.00 -7.24
CA THR A 42 -3.42 5.90 -7.47
C THR A 42 -4.23 6.08 -6.20
N VAL A 43 -4.48 5.00 -5.45
CA VAL A 43 -5.20 5.08 -4.18
C VAL A 43 -4.45 5.97 -3.17
N LYS A 44 -3.14 5.81 -3.06
CA LYS A 44 -2.29 6.61 -2.16
C LYS A 44 -2.28 8.08 -2.55
N ALA A 45 -2.18 8.39 -3.84
CA ALA A 45 -2.24 9.77 -4.34
C ALA A 45 -3.58 10.41 -4.01
N THR A 46 -4.69 9.71 -4.27
CA THR A 46 -6.04 10.18 -3.94
C THR A 46 -6.20 10.41 -2.44
N ALA A 47 -5.79 9.46 -1.60
CA ALA A 47 -5.84 9.61 -0.14
C ALA A 47 -5.02 10.80 0.35
N THR A 48 -3.82 11.00 -0.22
CA THR A 48 -2.94 12.14 0.12
C THR A 48 -3.60 13.47 -0.23
N GLU A 49 -4.24 13.58 -1.39
CA GLU A 49 -4.95 14.79 -1.81
C GLU A 49 -6.18 15.06 -0.93
N ILE A 50 -6.93 14.02 -0.55
CA ILE A 50 -8.05 14.12 0.40
C ILE A 50 -7.57 14.71 1.73
N ILE A 51 -6.50 14.16 2.30
CA ILE A 51 -5.91 14.63 3.55
C ILE A 51 -5.42 16.08 3.42
N LYS A 52 -4.69 16.40 2.35
CA LYS A 52 -4.13 17.73 2.10
C LYS A 52 -5.21 18.80 1.94
N LYS A 53 -6.34 18.46 1.34
CA LYS A 53 -7.48 19.36 1.15
C LYS A 53 -8.38 19.44 2.40
N GLY A 54 -8.10 18.68 3.45
CA GLY A 54 -8.90 18.65 4.67
C GLY A 54 -10.27 18.00 4.47
N TYR A 55 -10.44 17.21 3.41
CA TYR A 55 -11.68 16.47 3.19
C TYR A 55 -11.74 15.32 4.19
N THR A 56 -12.77 15.35 5.02
CA THR A 56 -13.23 14.18 5.75
C THR A 56 -14.21 13.41 4.88
N ILE A 57 -14.37 12.11 5.15
CA ILE A 57 -15.39 11.26 4.50
C ILE A 57 -16.82 11.84 4.58
N THR A 58 -17.04 12.82 5.45
CA THR A 58 -18.32 13.52 5.64
C THR A 58 -18.49 14.76 4.74
N ASN A 59 -17.42 15.30 4.15
CA ASN A 59 -17.42 16.58 3.44
C ASN A 59 -16.74 16.49 2.07
N LEU A 60 -16.87 15.35 1.40
CA LEU A 60 -16.41 15.21 0.01
C LEU A 60 -17.20 16.17 -0.89
N PRO A 61 -16.56 16.86 -1.84
CA PRO A 61 -17.28 17.66 -2.80
C PRO A 61 -18.19 16.73 -3.60
N GLU A 62 -19.50 16.95 -3.56
CA GLU A 62 -20.42 16.29 -4.48
C GLU A 62 -20.01 16.67 -5.90
N ASP A 63 -19.73 15.65 -6.71
CA ASP A 63 -19.41 15.82 -8.12
C ASP A 63 -20.61 16.51 -8.76
N LYS A 64 -20.44 17.77 -9.17
CA LYS A 64 -21.45 18.45 -9.98
C LYS A 64 -21.40 17.83 -11.37
N ALA A 65 -22.17 16.77 -11.54
CA ALA A 65 -22.55 16.22 -12.84
C ALA A 65 -23.24 17.29 -13.70
#